data_AF-A0A8I1WT80-F1
#
_entry.id   AF-A0A8I1WT80-F1
#
_cell.length_a   1.000
_cell.length_b   1.000
_cell.length_c   1.000
_cell.angle_alpha   90.00
_cell.angle_beta   90.00
_cell.angle_gamma   90.00
#
_symmetry.space_group_name_H-M   'P 1'
#
loop_
_entity.id
_entity.type
_entity.pdbx_description
1 polymer ?
#
loop_
_entity_poly.entity_id
_entity_poly.type
_entity_poly.pdbx_seq_one_letter_code
_entity_poly.pdbx_strand_id
1 'polypeptide(L)'
;MNEQLLYWLIVGAGAFTLLVEAYRSFNSPNGRHPFELHPILQQVEARTLCTNGEIIAGFLCYATMYLVLYAAILGSAEVYTLVSLAAGAQTTVGAIPTPEEHDFYGKPIFVSALLISFLSLGPVKPIERTMRSFAHRLAGIPRGVYRVIESLHAFPFEKHCSQMATPLCSKFEKKLTAIKNQKDTFLHIAEIKSSLLAIDCLAMATRTDSRTLYFPMHRMSQLTELLKTLEEEHQELSRAIDSLPEHTPNSQTPMTDEEQQAYVDFARKAAITRENTMALFSVMFVRNNRSIFSVQQVIRDPESSHDKSNPIEVIKEFIQGTYNAEQNAFALAFLVAICLGFLSIVSTYFVWAKIIDVFSDQQIYPTVELALKAATWDSIRSAALIFSSVLFVIYAREVRVEQQSWNTNWKLHHFPFLRILSLSLFSGIAAIFSSAFIDTANLAFDVDFQLTTTQITFQFQQFGTFYFLQFGAGVILAFAALVIMDKHDHLHSKWTIAIALLFMAIYCAYMFFVNFVAYDEAWTHRSARDAIIFCILPLIFLTMFAGLLELSEGPETTKPDPAGG
;
A
#
# COMPACT_ATOMS: atom_id res chain seq x y z
N MET A 1 32.91 -0.17 -33.70
CA MET A 1 31.67 -0.06 -32.92
C MET A 1 31.77 -1.12 -31.83
N ASN A 2 31.88 -0.72 -30.56
CA ASN A 2 32.28 -1.65 -29.48
C ASN A 2 31.33 -2.85 -29.42
N GLU A 3 31.88 -4.06 -29.43
CA GLU A 3 31.14 -5.33 -29.26
C GLU A 3 30.22 -5.30 -28.02
N GLN A 4 30.65 -4.60 -26.98
CA GLN A 4 29.85 -4.31 -25.79
C GLN A 4 28.60 -3.45 -26.10
N LEU A 5 28.73 -2.44 -26.96
CA LEU A 5 27.61 -1.56 -27.33
C LEU A 5 26.57 -2.33 -28.14
N LEU A 6 27.03 -3.21 -29.05
CA LEU A 6 26.15 -4.12 -29.79
C LEU A 6 25.43 -5.11 -28.85
N TYR A 7 26.15 -5.69 -27.89
CA TYR A 7 25.56 -6.58 -26.88
C TYR A 7 24.50 -5.87 -26.04
N TRP A 8 24.78 -4.67 -25.52
CA TRP A 8 23.81 -3.89 -24.75
C TRP A 8 22.58 -3.48 -25.58
N LEU A 9 22.75 -3.23 -26.88
CA LEU A 9 21.64 -2.95 -27.79
C LEU A 9 20.73 -4.18 -27.95
N ILE A 10 21.31 -5.38 -28.04
CA ILE A 10 20.55 -6.64 -28.11
C ILE A 10 19.88 -6.97 -26.77
N VAL A 11 20.55 -6.73 -25.64
CA VAL A 11 19.94 -6.84 -24.30
C VAL A 11 18.74 -5.90 -24.19
N GLY A 12 18.87 -4.67 -24.67
CA GLY A 12 17.79 -3.69 -24.73
C GLY A 12 16.62 -4.12 -25.60
N ALA A 13 16.88 -4.74 -26.76
CA ALA A 13 15.83 -5.30 -27.62
C ALA A 13 15.07 -6.44 -26.92
N GLY A 14 15.76 -7.36 -26.25
CA GLY A 14 15.14 -8.41 -25.43
C GLY A 14 14.27 -7.84 -24.31
N ALA A 15 14.79 -6.84 -23.57
CA ALA A 15 14.02 -6.14 -22.54
C ALA A 15 12.77 -5.44 -23.11
N PHE A 16 12.86 -4.80 -24.27
CA PHE A 16 11.73 -4.17 -24.93
C PHE A 16 10.64 -5.18 -25.30
N THR A 17 11.01 -6.35 -25.84
CA THR A 17 10.02 -7.41 -26.14
C THR A 17 9.26 -7.89 -24.89
N LEU A 18 9.95 -7.99 -23.74
CA LEU A 18 9.31 -8.32 -22.46
C LEU A 18 8.36 -7.22 -21.99
N LEU A 19 8.73 -5.96 -22.16
CA LEU A 19 7.87 -4.84 -21.78
C LEU A 19 6.57 -4.81 -22.59
N VAL A 20 6.63 -5.13 -23.88
CA VAL A 20 5.44 -5.23 -24.74
C VAL A 20 4.54 -6.38 -24.27
N GLU A 21 5.09 -7.55 -23.96
CA GLU A 21 4.29 -8.68 -23.48
C GLU A 21 3.75 -8.44 -22.07
N ALA A 22 4.54 -7.81 -21.20
CA ALA A 22 4.10 -7.39 -19.88
C ALA A 22 2.91 -6.41 -19.98
N TYR A 23 2.95 -5.48 -20.95
CA TYR A 23 1.85 -4.54 -21.19
C TYR A 23 0.58 -5.26 -21.64
N ARG A 24 0.72 -6.24 -22.53
CA ARG A 24 -0.40 -7.07 -23.00
C ARG A 24 -1.01 -7.89 -21.86
N SER A 25 -0.16 -8.54 -21.06
CA SER A 25 -0.57 -9.40 -19.94
C SER A 25 -1.22 -8.60 -18.81
N PHE A 26 -0.65 -7.43 -18.46
CA PHE A 26 -1.20 -6.53 -17.44
C PHE A 26 -2.61 -6.04 -17.78
N ASN A 27 -2.90 -5.78 -19.06
CA ASN A 27 -4.23 -5.34 -19.48
C ASN A 27 -5.26 -6.46 -19.66
N SER A 28 -4.86 -7.74 -19.53
CA SER A 28 -5.77 -8.86 -19.71
C SER A 28 -6.65 -9.09 -18.45
N PRO A 29 -7.96 -9.39 -18.62
CA PRO A 29 -8.86 -9.55 -17.49
C PRO A 29 -8.44 -10.72 -16.60
N ASN A 30 -8.22 -10.45 -15.32
CA ASN A 30 -8.04 -11.49 -14.31
C ASN A 30 -9.40 -12.13 -14.04
N GLY A 31 -9.54 -13.44 -14.30
CA GLY A 31 -10.79 -14.20 -14.08
C GLY A 31 -11.28 -14.27 -12.62
N ARG A 32 -10.60 -13.60 -11.68
CA ARG A 32 -11.12 -13.28 -10.35
C ARG A 32 -11.29 -11.77 -10.27
N HIS A 33 -12.53 -11.29 -10.24
CA HIS A 33 -12.80 -9.88 -10.08
C HIS A 33 -12.25 -9.40 -8.73
N PRO A 34 -11.56 -8.25 -8.68
CA PRO A 34 -10.99 -7.73 -7.43
C PRO A 34 -12.04 -7.21 -6.43
N PHE A 35 -13.34 -7.37 -6.73
CA PHE A 35 -14.49 -6.87 -5.96
C PHE A 35 -15.46 -7.96 -5.51
N GLU A 36 -14.98 -8.97 -4.79
CA GLU A 36 -15.87 -9.92 -4.11
C GLU A 36 -16.84 -9.21 -3.14
N LEU A 37 -16.43 -8.07 -2.57
CA LEU A 37 -17.17 -7.31 -1.54
C LEU A 37 -18.27 -6.36 -2.07
N HIS A 38 -18.21 -5.91 -3.33
CA HIS A 38 -19.20 -4.98 -3.91
C HIS A 38 -19.73 -5.53 -5.25
N PRO A 39 -20.92 -6.17 -5.27
CA PRO A 39 -21.46 -6.85 -6.45
C PRO A 39 -21.59 -5.97 -7.69
N ILE A 40 -21.93 -4.68 -7.51
CA ILE A 40 -22.11 -3.72 -8.61
C ILE A 40 -20.81 -3.43 -9.38
N LEU A 41 -19.65 -3.63 -8.75
CA LEU A 41 -18.34 -3.40 -9.37
C LEU A 41 -17.76 -4.66 -10.04
N GLN A 42 -18.41 -5.82 -9.87
CA GLN A 42 -17.95 -7.08 -10.46
C GLN A 42 -18.11 -7.11 -11.98
N GLN A 43 -18.99 -6.29 -12.56
CA GLN A 43 -19.22 -6.27 -14.02
C GLN A 43 -18.37 -5.23 -14.75
N VAL A 44 -17.49 -4.51 -14.03
CA VAL A 44 -16.79 -3.33 -14.54
C VAL A 44 -15.32 -3.64 -14.80
N GLU A 45 -14.81 -3.28 -15.98
CA GLU A 45 -13.40 -3.48 -16.32
C GLU A 45 -12.48 -2.68 -15.40
N ALA A 46 -11.39 -3.28 -14.90
CA ALA A 46 -10.44 -2.63 -13.99
C ALA A 46 -9.87 -1.31 -14.53
N ARG A 47 -9.71 -1.20 -15.85
CA ARG A 47 -9.25 0.02 -16.54
C ARG A 47 -10.22 1.20 -16.38
N THR A 48 -11.50 0.92 -16.16
CA THR A 48 -12.54 1.93 -16.05
C THR A 48 -12.76 2.42 -14.61
N LEU A 49 -12.09 1.79 -13.65
CA LEU A 49 -12.21 2.04 -12.22
C LEU A 49 -11.09 2.91 -11.66
N CYS A 50 -10.04 3.18 -12.46
CA CYS A 50 -8.82 3.86 -11.99
C CYS A 50 -8.34 4.95 -12.96
N THR A 51 -7.44 5.80 -12.46
CA THR A 51 -6.83 6.86 -13.26
C THR A 51 -5.74 6.30 -14.20
N ASN A 52 -5.44 7.03 -15.28
CA ASN A 52 -4.34 6.66 -16.17
C ASN A 52 -2.98 6.62 -15.45
N GLY A 53 -2.77 7.49 -14.44
CA GLY A 53 -1.54 7.52 -13.65
C GLY A 53 -1.35 6.26 -12.80
N GLU A 54 -2.40 5.79 -12.14
CA GLU A 54 -2.41 4.53 -11.36
C GLU A 54 -2.10 3.32 -12.26
N ILE A 55 -2.70 3.27 -13.46
CA ILE A 55 -2.43 2.22 -14.45
C ILE A 55 -0.95 2.21 -14.86
N ILE A 56 -0.36 3.38 -15.12
CA ILE A 56 1.06 3.50 -15.49
C ILE A 56 1.97 3.05 -14.34
N ALA A 57 1.69 3.47 -13.11
CA ALA A 57 2.46 3.07 -11.93
C ALA A 57 2.41 1.54 -11.71
N GLY A 58 1.23 0.94 -11.85
CA GLY A 58 1.05 -0.51 -11.79
C GLY A 58 1.82 -1.26 -12.85
N PHE A 59 1.73 -0.77 -14.09
CA PHE A 59 2.48 -1.32 -15.20
C PHE A 59 3.99 -1.23 -14.98
N LEU A 60 4.51 -0.10 -14.48
CA LEU A 60 5.93 0.07 -14.16
C LEU A 60 6.40 -0.94 -13.11
N CYS A 61 5.59 -1.20 -12.07
CA CYS A 61 5.90 -2.23 -11.09
C CYS A 61 5.94 -3.63 -11.72
N TYR A 62 4.92 -3.99 -12.51
CA TYR A 62 4.85 -5.28 -13.21
C TYR A 62 6.04 -5.45 -14.18
N ALA A 63 6.34 -4.41 -14.95
CA ALA A 63 7.49 -4.34 -15.86
C ALA A 63 8.81 -4.54 -15.11
N THR A 64 8.98 -3.90 -13.95
CA THR A 64 10.19 -4.05 -13.13
C THR A 64 10.38 -5.49 -12.70
N MET A 65 9.33 -6.20 -12.30
CA MET A 65 9.43 -7.62 -11.95
C MET A 65 9.89 -8.49 -13.12
N TYR A 66 9.36 -8.24 -14.32
CA TYR A 66 9.79 -8.92 -15.54
C TYR A 66 11.25 -8.63 -15.87
N LEU A 67 11.69 -7.38 -15.73
CA LEU A 67 13.07 -6.97 -15.99
C LEU A 67 14.05 -7.54 -14.96
N VAL A 68 13.68 -7.62 -13.68
CA VAL A 68 14.50 -8.26 -12.64
C VAL A 68 14.66 -9.75 -12.92
N LEU A 69 13.57 -10.44 -13.28
CA LEU A 69 13.63 -11.85 -13.63
C LEU A 69 14.47 -12.10 -14.89
N TYR A 70 14.34 -11.21 -15.88
CA TYR A 70 15.16 -11.22 -17.09
C TYR A 70 16.65 -11.03 -16.78
N ALA A 71 17.00 -10.03 -15.97
CA ALA A 71 18.38 -9.79 -15.55
C ALA A 71 18.95 -10.96 -14.75
N ALA A 72 18.16 -11.57 -13.86
CA ALA A 72 18.57 -12.72 -13.06
C ALA A 72 18.88 -13.95 -13.94
N ILE A 73 18.05 -14.25 -14.93
CA ILE A 73 18.26 -15.36 -15.87
C ILE A 73 19.45 -15.05 -16.81
N LEU A 74 19.59 -13.80 -17.25
CA LEU A 74 20.71 -13.38 -18.10
C LEU A 74 22.05 -13.51 -17.35
N GLY A 75 22.07 -13.09 -16.08
CA GLY A 75 23.25 -13.03 -15.21
C GLY A 75 23.68 -14.36 -14.59
N SER A 76 22.78 -15.35 -14.50
CA SER A 76 23.11 -16.67 -13.94
C SER A 76 22.99 -17.79 -14.97
N ALA A 77 24.11 -18.46 -15.24
CA ALA A 77 24.14 -19.63 -16.11
C ALA A 77 23.32 -20.81 -15.54
N GLU A 78 23.32 -20.98 -14.21
CA GLU A 78 22.57 -22.06 -13.54
C GLU A 78 21.05 -21.83 -13.57
N VAL A 79 20.62 -20.58 -13.37
CA VAL A 79 19.19 -20.25 -13.48
C VAL A 79 18.74 -20.41 -14.93
N TYR A 80 19.58 -20.01 -15.89
CA TYR A 80 19.29 -20.19 -17.30
C TYR A 80 19.15 -21.67 -17.69
N THR A 81 20.02 -22.56 -17.22
CA THR A 81 19.90 -24.00 -17.47
C THR A 81 18.67 -24.59 -16.80
N LEU A 82 18.35 -24.20 -15.57
CA LEU A 82 17.14 -24.64 -14.87
C LEU A 82 15.85 -24.24 -15.60
N VAL A 83 15.74 -22.99 -16.03
CA VAL A 83 14.52 -22.52 -16.71
C VAL A 83 14.43 -23.09 -18.14
N SER A 84 15.54 -23.26 -18.86
CA SER A 84 15.55 -23.92 -20.17
C SER A 84 15.21 -25.41 -20.09
N LEU A 85 15.69 -26.13 -19.08
CA LEU A 85 15.29 -27.52 -18.81
C LEU A 85 13.80 -27.61 -18.43
N ALA A 86 13.30 -26.70 -17.60
CA ALA A 86 11.89 -26.66 -17.21
C ALA A 86 10.97 -26.32 -18.40
N ALA A 87 11.40 -25.42 -19.28
CA ALA A 87 10.68 -25.07 -20.51
C ALA A 87 10.73 -26.20 -21.56
N GLY A 88 11.90 -26.85 -21.73
CA GLY A 88 12.08 -27.96 -22.65
C GLY A 88 11.38 -29.26 -22.24
N ALA A 89 11.16 -29.47 -20.94
CA ALA A 89 10.42 -30.63 -20.41
C ALA A 89 8.91 -30.59 -20.74
N GLN A 90 8.36 -29.44 -21.16
CA GLN A 90 6.96 -29.30 -21.56
C GLN A 90 6.89 -29.00 -23.06
N THR A 91 6.66 -30.05 -23.84
CA THR A 91 6.74 -30.18 -25.31
C THR A 91 5.72 -29.34 -26.12
N THR A 92 5.37 -28.14 -25.70
CA THR A 92 4.31 -27.31 -26.33
C THR A 92 4.77 -26.00 -26.96
N VAL A 93 6.06 -25.67 -26.92
CA VAL A 93 6.60 -24.51 -27.64
C VAL A 93 7.76 -25.00 -28.52
N GLY A 94 7.79 -24.56 -29.78
CA GLY A 94 8.71 -25.05 -30.82
C GLY A 94 10.18 -25.10 -30.40
N ALA A 95 10.98 -25.90 -31.12
CA ALA A 95 12.37 -26.26 -30.84
C ALA A 95 13.14 -25.21 -30.02
N ILE A 96 13.22 -25.45 -28.72
CA ILE A 96 14.09 -24.74 -27.78
C ILE A 96 15.50 -25.31 -28.04
N PRO A 97 16.43 -24.55 -28.65
CA PRO A 97 17.80 -25.01 -28.85
C PRO A 97 18.44 -25.31 -27.49
N THR A 98 19.34 -26.29 -27.46
CA THR A 98 20.04 -26.66 -26.22
C THR A 98 20.95 -25.51 -25.76
N PRO A 99 21.18 -25.35 -24.43
CA PRO A 99 22.00 -24.27 -23.86
C PRO A 99 23.40 -24.11 -24.47
N GLU A 100 23.93 -25.18 -25.07
CA GLU A 100 25.24 -25.24 -25.72
C GLU A 100 25.29 -24.55 -27.11
N GLU A 101 24.15 -24.21 -27.73
CA GLU A 101 24.09 -23.61 -29.08
C GLU A 101 23.97 -22.07 -29.08
N HIS A 102 23.98 -21.41 -27.92
CA HIS A 102 23.76 -19.96 -27.86
C HIS A 102 25.07 -19.16 -27.92
N ASP A 103 25.29 -18.51 -29.06
CA ASP A 103 26.28 -17.43 -29.20
C ASP A 103 26.04 -16.33 -28.15
N PHE A 104 27.14 -15.68 -27.72
CA PHE A 104 27.15 -14.59 -26.73
C PHE A 104 26.09 -13.50 -27.02
N TYR A 105 25.76 -13.27 -28.30
CA TYR A 105 24.78 -12.29 -28.75
C TYR A 105 23.32 -12.83 -28.84
N GLY A 106 23.12 -14.15 -28.91
CA GLY A 106 21.78 -14.75 -29.03
C GLY A 106 21.07 -14.93 -27.68
N LYS A 107 21.85 -15.08 -26.60
CA LYS A 107 21.35 -15.32 -25.25
C LYS A 107 20.25 -14.32 -24.79
N PRO A 108 20.39 -12.99 -24.96
CA PRO A 108 19.40 -12.05 -24.43
C PRO A 108 18.01 -12.17 -25.07
N ILE A 109 17.94 -12.34 -26.40
CA ILE A 109 16.67 -12.52 -27.13
C ILE A 109 16.02 -13.85 -26.76
N PHE A 110 16.84 -14.88 -26.56
CA PHE A 110 16.33 -16.18 -26.20
C PHE A 110 15.76 -16.21 -24.78
N VAL A 111 16.45 -15.57 -23.82
CA VAL A 111 15.98 -15.45 -22.45
C VAL A 111 14.64 -14.70 -22.39
N SER A 112 14.45 -13.64 -23.19
CA SER A 112 13.16 -12.94 -23.23
C SER A 112 12.03 -13.82 -23.78
N ALA A 113 12.27 -14.53 -24.90
CA ALA A 113 11.28 -15.44 -25.49
C ALA A 113 10.92 -16.61 -24.56
N LEU A 114 11.92 -17.14 -23.85
CA LEU A 114 11.77 -18.22 -22.89
C LEU A 114 10.98 -17.75 -21.66
N LEU A 115 11.22 -16.54 -21.16
CA LEU A 115 10.44 -15.93 -20.09
C LEU A 115 8.97 -15.77 -20.46
N ILE A 116 8.70 -15.23 -21.66
CA ILE A 116 7.35 -15.06 -22.19
C ILE A 116 6.64 -16.41 -22.27
N SER A 117 7.32 -17.40 -22.84
CA SER A 117 6.79 -18.75 -22.97
C SER A 117 6.52 -19.36 -21.60
N PHE A 118 7.48 -19.32 -20.69
CA PHE A 118 7.40 -19.90 -19.35
C PHE A 118 6.26 -19.29 -18.51
N LEU A 119 6.10 -17.96 -18.52
CA LEU A 119 5.03 -17.29 -17.80
C LEU A 119 3.64 -17.51 -18.42
N SER A 120 3.58 -17.85 -19.72
CA SER A 120 2.34 -18.20 -20.41
C SER A 120 1.88 -19.66 -20.20
N LEU A 121 2.77 -20.53 -19.70
CA LEU A 121 2.47 -21.96 -19.48
C LEU A 121 1.56 -22.19 -18.26
N GLY A 122 0.65 -23.16 -18.38
CA GLY A 122 -0.37 -23.51 -17.39
C GLY A 122 0.09 -23.71 -15.92
N PRO A 123 1.25 -24.33 -15.62
CA PRO A 123 1.72 -24.55 -14.25
C PRO A 123 2.26 -23.29 -13.57
N VAL A 124 2.78 -22.33 -14.35
CA VAL A 124 3.40 -21.08 -13.86
C VAL A 124 2.42 -19.91 -13.91
N LYS A 125 1.32 -20.06 -14.66
CA LYS A 125 0.18 -19.14 -14.69
C LYS A 125 -0.32 -18.68 -13.31
N PRO A 126 -0.32 -19.51 -12.23
CA PRO A 126 -0.63 -19.03 -10.88
C PRO A 126 0.36 -17.98 -10.36
N ILE A 127 1.65 -18.13 -10.65
CA ILE A 127 2.72 -17.18 -10.27
C ILE A 127 2.60 -15.89 -11.07
N GLU A 128 2.35 -15.99 -12.38
CA GLU A 128 2.07 -14.82 -13.21
C GLU A 128 0.85 -14.05 -12.70
N ARG A 129 -0.23 -14.76 -12.36
CA ARG A 129 -1.45 -14.16 -11.80
C ARG A 129 -1.20 -13.49 -10.44
N THR A 130 -0.37 -14.06 -9.58
CA THR A 130 -0.03 -13.43 -8.30
C THR A 130 0.85 -12.19 -8.52
N MET A 131 1.85 -12.25 -9.41
CA MET A 131 2.66 -11.08 -9.77
C MET A 131 1.81 -9.95 -10.35
N ARG A 132 0.90 -10.27 -11.28
CA ARG A 132 -0.02 -9.31 -11.89
C ARG A 132 -1.02 -8.77 -10.88
N SER A 133 -1.61 -9.62 -10.04
CA SER A 133 -2.48 -9.18 -8.95
C SER A 133 -1.76 -8.28 -7.97
N PHE A 134 -0.50 -8.58 -7.65
CA PHE A 134 0.31 -7.75 -6.77
C PHE A 134 0.62 -6.40 -7.42
N ALA A 135 0.99 -6.39 -8.71
CA ALA A 135 1.22 -5.15 -9.44
C ALA A 135 -0.03 -4.28 -9.54
N HIS A 136 -1.21 -4.85 -9.85
CA HIS A 136 -2.48 -4.10 -9.81
C HIS A 136 -2.79 -3.54 -8.41
N ARG A 137 -2.50 -4.30 -7.35
CA ARG A 137 -2.69 -3.83 -5.97
C ARG A 137 -1.74 -2.68 -5.62
N LEU A 138 -0.45 -2.78 -5.96
CA LEU A 138 0.52 -1.70 -5.80
C LEU A 138 0.16 -0.47 -6.63
N ALA A 139 -0.47 -0.67 -7.79
CA ALA A 139 -0.97 0.39 -8.66
C ALA A 139 -2.10 1.23 -8.07
N GLY A 140 -2.74 0.79 -6.98
CA GLY A 140 -3.97 1.42 -6.50
C GLY A 140 -5.25 0.88 -7.15
N ILE A 141 -5.17 -0.21 -7.94
CA ILE A 141 -6.29 -0.79 -8.68
C ILE A 141 -6.78 -2.04 -7.91
N PRO A 142 -7.88 -1.97 -7.13
CA PRO A 142 -8.85 -0.87 -6.96
C PRO A 142 -8.78 -0.17 -5.59
N ARG A 143 -7.61 -0.20 -4.95
CA ARG A 143 -7.32 0.43 -3.65
C ARG A 143 -7.83 1.87 -3.50
N GLY A 144 -7.76 2.69 -4.56
CA GLY A 144 -8.31 4.05 -4.51
C GLY A 144 -9.81 4.08 -4.20
N VAL A 145 -10.58 3.12 -4.75
CA VAL A 145 -12.03 3.02 -4.58
C VAL A 145 -12.35 2.50 -3.18
N TYR A 146 -11.69 1.42 -2.73
CA TYR A 146 -11.93 0.86 -1.40
C TYR A 146 -11.64 1.83 -0.27
N ARG A 147 -10.54 2.58 -0.35
CA ARG A 147 -10.18 3.55 0.69
C ARG A 147 -11.20 4.68 0.81
N VAL A 148 -11.77 5.10 -0.32
CA VAL A 148 -12.85 6.09 -0.30
C VAL A 148 -14.10 5.49 0.34
N ILE A 149 -14.45 4.24 0.02
CA ILE A 149 -15.56 3.53 0.68
C ILE A 149 -15.34 3.42 2.20
N GLU A 150 -14.13 3.04 2.64
CA GLU A 150 -13.79 2.96 4.07
C GLU A 150 -13.87 4.33 4.77
N SER A 151 -13.36 5.38 4.11
CA SER A 151 -13.48 6.76 4.61
C SER A 151 -14.95 7.19 4.70
N LEU A 152 -15.79 6.80 3.73
CA LEU A 152 -17.22 7.07 3.76
C LEU A 152 -17.91 6.30 4.89
N HIS A 153 -17.51 5.05 5.19
CA HIS A 153 -18.04 4.32 6.35
C HIS A 153 -17.70 4.99 7.68
N ALA A 154 -16.51 5.58 7.80
CA ALA A 154 -16.09 6.32 8.98
C ALA A 154 -16.69 7.74 9.09
N PHE A 155 -17.33 8.24 8.02
CA PHE A 155 -17.83 9.61 7.98
C PHE A 155 -19.12 9.78 8.81
N PRO A 156 -19.18 10.73 9.76
CA PRO A 156 -20.37 10.95 10.57
C PRO A 156 -21.43 11.75 9.80
N PHE A 157 -22.18 11.08 8.92
CA PHE A 157 -23.25 11.69 8.10
C PHE A 157 -24.29 12.43 8.93
N GLU A 158 -24.66 11.93 10.11
CA GLU A 158 -25.67 12.56 10.97
C GLU A 158 -25.27 13.97 11.45
N LYS A 159 -23.98 14.17 11.74
CA LYS A 159 -23.47 15.45 12.24
C LYS A 159 -23.38 16.49 11.12
N HIS A 160 -22.96 16.07 9.94
CA HIS A 160 -22.61 16.97 8.84
C HIS A 160 -23.71 17.15 7.79
N CYS A 161 -24.71 16.26 7.74
CA CYS A 161 -25.82 16.33 6.77
C CYS A 161 -27.14 16.82 7.39
N SER A 162 -27.15 17.26 8.65
CA SER A 162 -28.35 17.68 9.38
C SER A 162 -29.09 18.88 8.77
N GLN A 163 -28.40 19.73 7.98
CA GLN A 163 -28.96 20.93 7.36
C GLN A 163 -29.36 20.73 5.88
N MET A 164 -29.22 19.51 5.35
CA MET A 164 -29.44 19.21 3.94
C MET A 164 -30.87 18.72 3.66
N ALA A 165 -31.34 18.91 2.42
CA ALA A 165 -32.54 18.24 1.92
C ALA A 165 -32.32 16.72 1.85
N THR A 166 -33.00 15.97 2.73
CA THR A 166 -32.91 14.51 2.84
C THR A 166 -34.24 13.88 2.42
N PRO A 167 -34.51 13.73 1.10
CA PRO A 167 -35.82 13.32 0.62
C PRO A 167 -36.21 11.90 1.08
N LEU A 168 -35.28 10.94 1.12
CA LEU A 168 -35.58 9.59 1.59
C LEU A 168 -35.68 9.54 3.12
N CYS A 169 -34.75 10.19 3.82
CA CYS A 169 -34.76 10.21 5.29
C CYS A 169 -36.01 10.92 5.83
N SER A 170 -36.36 12.08 5.29
CA SER A 170 -37.56 12.82 5.72
C SER A 170 -38.86 12.07 5.41
N LYS A 171 -38.91 11.33 4.30
CA LYS A 171 -40.05 10.47 3.94
C LYS A 171 -40.18 9.29 4.92
N PHE A 172 -39.06 8.69 5.31
CA PHE A 172 -39.03 7.63 6.32
C PHE A 172 -39.39 8.15 7.72
N GLU A 173 -38.85 9.30 8.14
CA GLU A 173 -39.17 9.92 9.44
C GLU A 173 -40.65 10.27 9.57
N LYS A 174 -41.31 10.74 8.49
CA LYS A 174 -42.76 10.98 8.47
C LYS A 174 -43.59 9.72 8.70
N LYS A 175 -43.12 8.55 8.25
CA LYS A 175 -43.75 7.26 8.56
C LYS A 175 -43.45 6.81 9.99
N LEU A 176 -42.29 7.19 10.53
CA LEU A 176 -41.81 6.73 11.83
C LEU A 176 -42.34 7.53 13.04
N THR A 177 -42.74 8.80 12.85
CA THR A 177 -43.33 9.63 13.92
C THR A 177 -44.57 9.02 14.58
N ALA A 178 -45.16 7.98 13.97
CA ALA A 178 -46.25 7.19 14.55
C ALA A 178 -45.83 6.05 15.51
N ILE A 179 -44.54 5.67 15.57
CA ILE A 179 -44.05 4.42 16.22
C ILE A 179 -43.23 4.69 17.50
N LYS A 180 -43.16 5.94 17.97
CA LYS A 180 -42.16 6.47 18.94
C LYS A 180 -42.09 5.79 20.33
N ASN A 181 -42.94 4.82 20.67
CA ASN A 181 -43.09 4.27 22.03
C ASN A 181 -42.52 2.85 22.30
N GLN A 182 -41.89 2.16 21.35
CA GLN A 182 -41.38 0.78 21.57
C GLN A 182 -39.83 0.71 21.58
N LYS A 183 -39.24 0.50 22.77
CA LYS A 183 -37.80 0.59 23.05
C LYS A 183 -36.90 -0.51 22.44
N ASP A 184 -37.45 -1.66 22.04
CA ASP A 184 -36.64 -2.78 21.53
C ASP A 184 -36.49 -2.79 20.00
N THR A 185 -37.28 -1.98 19.28
CA THR A 185 -37.23 -1.80 17.82
C THR A 185 -36.15 -0.79 17.36
N PHE A 186 -35.39 -0.22 18.30
CA PHE A 186 -34.54 0.96 18.07
C PHE A 186 -33.24 0.70 17.28
N LEU A 187 -32.72 -0.54 17.23
CA LEU A 187 -31.43 -0.81 16.58
C LEU A 187 -31.50 -0.64 15.06
N HIS A 188 -32.49 -1.26 14.40
CA HIS A 188 -32.63 -1.21 12.94
C HIS A 188 -33.10 0.15 12.41
N ILE A 189 -33.88 0.91 13.20
CA ILE A 189 -34.33 2.24 12.80
C ILE A 189 -33.13 3.21 12.69
N ALA A 190 -32.18 3.12 13.62
CA ALA A 190 -30.95 3.92 13.57
C ALA A 190 -30.08 3.54 12.35
N GLU A 191 -29.92 2.24 12.09
CA GLU A 191 -29.20 1.72 10.91
C GLU A 191 -29.84 2.16 9.59
N ILE A 192 -31.17 2.08 9.48
CA ILE A 192 -31.94 2.54 8.32
C ILE A 192 -31.72 4.04 8.13
N LYS A 193 -31.89 4.85 9.19
CA LYS A 193 -31.74 6.30 9.13
C LYS A 193 -30.34 6.69 8.68
N SER A 194 -29.31 6.10 9.27
CA SER A 194 -27.91 6.30 8.87
C SER A 194 -27.68 5.94 7.39
N SER A 195 -28.26 4.82 6.93
CA SER A 195 -28.15 4.40 5.53
C SER A 195 -28.83 5.35 4.56
N LEU A 196 -30.05 5.80 4.87
CA LEU A 196 -30.79 6.76 4.05
C LEU A 196 -30.11 8.13 3.99
N LEU A 197 -29.55 8.61 5.11
CA LEU A 197 -28.78 9.86 5.15
C LEU A 197 -27.53 9.80 4.26
N ALA A 198 -26.80 8.68 4.30
CA ALA A 198 -25.64 8.48 3.44
C ALA A 198 -26.04 8.45 1.96
N ILE A 199 -27.14 7.77 1.62
CA ILE A 199 -27.68 7.74 0.25
C ILE A 199 -28.08 9.14 -0.21
N ASP A 200 -28.90 9.86 0.56
CA ASP A 200 -29.39 11.20 0.21
C ASP A 200 -28.23 12.18 -0.01
N CYS A 201 -27.19 12.12 0.84
CA CYS A 201 -26.00 12.96 0.72
C CYS A 201 -25.21 12.67 -0.56
N LEU A 202 -24.88 11.40 -0.80
CA LEU A 202 -24.06 11.00 -1.94
C LEU A 202 -24.82 11.08 -3.28
N ALA A 203 -26.14 10.90 -3.26
CA ALA A 203 -27.01 11.00 -4.44
C ALA A 203 -26.91 12.36 -5.15
N MET A 204 -26.57 13.45 -4.44
CA MET A 204 -26.33 14.74 -5.07
C MET A 204 -25.24 14.69 -6.14
N ALA A 205 -24.19 13.90 -5.91
CA ALA A 205 -23.04 13.80 -6.80
C ALA A 205 -23.14 12.60 -7.76
N THR A 206 -24.00 11.62 -7.46
CA THR A 206 -24.14 10.39 -8.27
C THR A 206 -25.38 10.37 -9.17
N ARG A 207 -26.33 11.32 -9.10
CA ARG A 207 -27.47 11.35 -10.03
C ARG A 207 -27.05 11.78 -11.44
N THR A 208 -27.69 11.21 -12.45
CA THR A 208 -27.40 11.45 -13.87
C THR A 208 -27.43 12.94 -14.24
N ASP A 209 -28.41 13.68 -13.72
CA ASP A 209 -28.62 15.12 -14.00
C ASP A 209 -27.59 16.05 -13.34
N SER A 210 -27.18 15.73 -12.12
CA SER A 210 -26.27 16.58 -11.32
C SER A 210 -24.81 16.15 -11.40
N ARG A 211 -24.53 14.92 -11.88
CA ARG A 211 -23.17 14.36 -11.96
C ARG A 211 -22.21 15.29 -12.68
N THR A 212 -22.61 15.89 -13.80
CA THR A 212 -21.70 16.75 -14.59
C THR A 212 -21.26 18.01 -13.85
N LEU A 213 -22.00 18.42 -12.80
CA LEU A 213 -21.65 19.55 -11.94
C LEU A 213 -20.52 19.19 -10.96
N TYR A 214 -20.49 17.94 -10.49
CA TYR A 214 -19.51 17.46 -9.50
C TYR A 214 -18.33 16.69 -10.12
N PHE A 215 -18.62 15.92 -11.17
CA PHE A 215 -17.70 15.03 -11.89
C PHE A 215 -17.86 15.21 -13.41
N PRO A 216 -17.14 16.16 -14.04
CA PRO A 216 -17.17 16.38 -15.48
C PRO A 216 -16.34 15.31 -16.22
N MET A 217 -16.77 14.05 -16.17
CA MET A 217 -16.09 12.96 -16.85
C MET A 217 -16.56 12.84 -18.31
N HIS A 218 -15.61 12.92 -19.26
CA HIS A 218 -15.87 12.65 -20.67
C HIS A 218 -15.85 11.15 -20.98
N ARG A 219 -16.91 10.68 -21.66
CA ARG A 219 -17.05 9.34 -22.29
C ARG A 219 -16.86 8.14 -21.34
N MET A 220 -17.95 7.68 -20.74
CA MET A 220 -18.03 6.35 -20.11
C MET A 220 -19.43 5.74 -20.25
N SER A 221 -19.68 5.01 -21.33
CA SER A 221 -20.95 4.29 -21.54
C SER A 221 -21.24 3.31 -20.41
N GLN A 222 -20.24 2.53 -19.98
CA GLN A 222 -20.38 1.54 -18.89
C GLN A 222 -20.73 2.18 -17.54
N LEU A 223 -20.11 3.32 -17.18
CA LEU A 223 -20.43 4.00 -15.92
C LEU A 223 -21.83 4.65 -15.97
N THR A 224 -22.24 5.14 -17.15
CA THR A 224 -23.60 5.68 -17.34
C THR A 224 -24.66 4.59 -17.20
N GLU A 225 -24.38 3.36 -17.61
CA GLU A 225 -25.27 2.22 -17.40
C GLU A 225 -25.43 1.88 -15.91
N LEU A 226 -24.33 1.80 -15.16
CA LEU A 226 -24.36 1.58 -13.70
C LEU A 226 -25.09 2.70 -12.95
N LEU A 227 -24.92 3.95 -13.41
CA LEU A 227 -25.63 5.11 -12.87
C LEU A 227 -27.14 4.99 -13.03
N LYS A 228 -27.58 4.49 -14.19
CA LYS A 228 -28.98 4.24 -14.45
C LYS A 228 -29.53 3.14 -13.56
N THR A 229 -28.79 2.04 -13.39
CA THR A 229 -29.15 0.97 -12.45
C THR A 229 -29.27 1.48 -11.01
N LEU A 230 -28.32 2.32 -10.57
CA LEU A 230 -28.38 2.91 -9.23
C LEU A 230 -29.60 3.85 -9.06
N GLU A 231 -29.94 4.61 -10.09
CA GLU A 231 -31.12 5.48 -10.08
C GLU A 231 -32.43 4.67 -10.02
N GLU A 232 -32.50 3.53 -10.71
CA GLU A 232 -33.60 2.58 -10.59
C GLU A 232 -33.68 2.01 -9.16
N GLU A 233 -32.56 1.63 -8.55
CA GLU A 233 -32.50 1.18 -7.14
C GLU A 233 -32.98 2.27 -6.15
N HIS A 234 -32.59 3.54 -6.37
CA HIS A 234 -33.05 4.67 -5.55
C HIS A 234 -34.56 4.88 -5.66
N GLN A 235 -35.12 4.75 -6.87
CA GLN A 235 -36.58 4.84 -7.08
C GLN A 235 -37.31 3.67 -6.42
N GLU A 236 -36.78 2.45 -6.54
CA GLU A 236 -37.34 1.28 -5.87
C GLU A 236 -37.29 1.43 -4.35
N LEU A 237 -36.21 1.98 -3.79
CA LEU A 237 -36.10 2.23 -2.35
C LEU A 237 -37.15 3.26 -1.90
N SER A 238 -37.37 4.32 -2.68
CA SER A 238 -38.43 5.30 -2.41
C SER A 238 -39.83 4.68 -2.41
N ARG A 239 -40.12 3.76 -3.35
CA ARG A 239 -41.38 3.00 -3.39
C ARG A 239 -41.48 2.00 -2.23
N ALA A 240 -40.35 1.39 -1.83
CA ALA A 240 -40.32 0.47 -0.70
C ALA A 240 -40.65 1.19 0.62
N ILE A 241 -40.23 2.45 0.78
CA ILE A 241 -40.65 3.30 1.90
C ILE A 241 -42.18 3.48 1.88
N ASP A 242 -42.79 3.72 0.72
CA ASP A 242 -44.25 3.87 0.62
C ASP A 242 -45.00 2.60 1.01
N SER A 243 -44.45 1.43 0.68
CA SER A 243 -45.04 0.12 1.02
C SER A 243 -44.83 -0.32 2.48
N LEU A 244 -44.04 0.40 3.29
CA LEU A 244 -43.87 0.06 4.70
C LEU A 244 -45.20 0.23 5.45
N PRO A 245 -45.53 -0.71 6.37
CA PRO A 245 -46.78 -0.71 7.11
C PRO A 245 -46.90 0.58 7.93
N GLU A 246 -48.07 1.23 7.83
CA GLU A 246 -48.37 2.43 8.60
C GLU A 246 -48.91 2.03 9.96
N HIS A 247 -48.14 2.30 11.02
CA HIS A 247 -48.72 2.30 12.35
C HIS A 247 -49.53 3.57 12.54
N THR A 248 -50.79 3.43 12.93
CA THR A 248 -51.60 4.58 13.33
C THR A 248 -51.25 4.92 14.79
N PRO A 249 -51.15 6.21 15.17
CA PRO A 249 -50.74 6.62 16.50
C PRO A 249 -51.66 6.14 17.66
N ASN A 250 -52.80 5.50 17.34
CA ASN A 250 -53.77 5.00 18.30
C ASN A 250 -53.75 3.48 18.51
N SER A 251 -52.94 2.71 17.76
CA SER A 251 -52.84 1.25 17.96
C SER A 251 -51.77 0.94 19.01
N GLN A 252 -52.19 0.62 20.24
CA GLN A 252 -51.30 0.10 21.30
C GLN A 252 -50.88 -1.36 21.07
N THR A 253 -51.19 -1.94 19.90
CA THR A 253 -50.82 -3.31 19.57
C THR A 253 -49.31 -3.41 19.32
N PRO A 254 -48.63 -4.42 19.89
CA PRO A 254 -47.26 -4.73 19.51
C PRO A 254 -47.20 -5.02 18.01
N MET A 255 -46.12 -4.58 17.39
CA MET A 255 -45.81 -4.82 15.99
C MET A 255 -45.87 -6.33 15.70
N THR A 256 -46.55 -6.72 14.62
CA THR A 256 -46.63 -8.13 14.23
C THR A 256 -45.29 -8.62 13.65
N ASP A 257 -45.01 -9.92 13.78
CA ASP A 257 -43.77 -10.53 13.25
C ASP A 257 -43.58 -10.24 11.74
N GLU A 258 -44.68 -10.15 10.98
CA GLU A 258 -44.68 -9.81 9.55
C GLU A 258 -44.25 -8.35 9.31
N GLU A 259 -44.70 -7.41 10.13
CA GLU A 259 -44.29 -6.01 10.06
C GLU A 259 -42.82 -5.87 10.43
N GLN A 260 -42.37 -6.56 11.48
CA GLN A 260 -40.96 -6.54 11.89
C GLN A 260 -40.05 -7.11 10.79
N GLN A 261 -40.46 -8.20 10.14
CA GLN A 261 -39.75 -8.77 8.99
C GLN A 261 -39.68 -7.78 7.81
N ALA A 262 -40.74 -7.03 7.54
CA ALA A 262 -40.75 -6.00 6.49
C ALA A 262 -39.72 -4.87 6.74
N TYR A 263 -39.54 -4.45 8.00
CA TYR A 263 -38.51 -3.47 8.35
C TYR A 263 -37.09 -4.05 8.27
N VAL A 264 -36.89 -5.32 8.62
CA VAL A 264 -35.59 -6.02 8.46
C VAL A 264 -35.21 -6.15 6.98
N ASP A 265 -36.17 -6.54 6.14
CA ASP A 265 -35.95 -6.65 4.69
C ASP A 265 -35.70 -5.28 4.05
N PHE A 266 -36.39 -4.24 4.53
CA PHE A 266 -36.12 -2.85 4.13
C PHE A 266 -34.73 -2.38 4.58
N ALA A 267 -34.32 -2.67 5.82
CA ALA A 267 -32.98 -2.35 6.33
C ALA A 267 -31.90 -2.99 5.47
N ARG A 268 -32.07 -4.27 5.11
CA ARG A 268 -31.16 -4.98 4.19
C ARG A 268 -31.11 -4.30 2.83
N LYS A 269 -32.26 -3.93 2.25
CA LYS A 269 -32.32 -3.24 0.95
C LYS A 269 -31.62 -1.88 1.01
N ALA A 270 -31.88 -1.08 2.05
CA ALA A 270 -31.24 0.22 2.28
C ALA A 270 -29.72 0.08 2.45
N ALA A 271 -29.25 -0.93 3.18
CA ALA A 271 -27.82 -1.19 3.35
C ALA A 271 -27.14 -1.54 2.01
N ILE A 272 -27.76 -2.41 1.19
CA ILE A 272 -27.22 -2.76 -0.14
C ILE A 272 -27.15 -1.52 -1.04
N THR A 273 -28.22 -0.72 -1.10
CA THR A 273 -28.25 0.51 -1.90
C THR A 273 -27.23 1.53 -1.40
N ARG A 274 -26.99 1.61 -0.09
CA ARG A 274 -25.92 2.44 0.50
C ARG A 274 -24.55 2.00 0.01
N GLU A 275 -24.23 0.71 0.09
CA GLU A 275 -22.95 0.18 -0.40
C GLU A 275 -22.75 0.47 -1.89
N ASN A 276 -23.79 0.25 -2.71
CA ASN A 276 -23.74 0.54 -4.15
C ASN A 276 -23.53 2.03 -4.43
N THR A 277 -24.18 2.91 -3.67
CA THR A 277 -24.04 4.37 -3.80
C THR A 277 -22.63 4.82 -3.42
N MET A 278 -22.09 4.33 -2.30
CA MET A 278 -20.72 4.60 -1.86
C MET A 278 -19.69 4.09 -2.87
N ALA A 279 -19.89 2.88 -3.39
CA ALA A 279 -19.02 2.28 -4.40
C ALA A 279 -18.96 3.12 -5.68
N LEU A 280 -20.13 3.52 -6.20
CA LEU A 280 -20.19 4.29 -7.44
C LEU A 280 -19.64 5.71 -7.26
N PHE A 281 -19.96 6.37 -6.13
CA PHE A 281 -19.33 7.65 -5.77
C PHE A 281 -17.80 7.54 -5.72
N SER A 282 -17.29 6.49 -5.08
CA SER A 282 -15.86 6.26 -4.92
C SER A 282 -15.16 6.08 -6.28
N VAL A 283 -15.77 5.33 -7.20
CA VAL A 283 -15.26 5.19 -8.58
C VAL A 283 -15.20 6.55 -9.28
N MET A 284 -16.26 7.37 -9.17
CA MET A 284 -16.26 8.70 -9.80
C MET A 284 -15.22 9.63 -9.20
N PHE A 285 -15.10 9.63 -7.88
CA PHE A 285 -14.15 10.45 -7.15
C PHE A 285 -12.71 10.10 -7.54
N VAL A 286 -12.33 8.83 -7.50
CA VAL A 286 -10.99 8.36 -7.89
C VAL A 286 -10.70 8.74 -9.34
N ARG A 287 -11.64 8.44 -10.24
CA ARG A 287 -11.46 8.66 -11.67
C ARG A 287 -11.36 10.13 -12.04
N ASN A 288 -12.03 11.01 -11.32
CA ASN A 288 -11.90 12.46 -11.48
C ASN A 288 -10.66 13.01 -10.75
N ASN A 289 -9.58 12.22 -10.66
CA ASN A 289 -8.34 12.55 -9.95
C ASN A 289 -8.57 13.04 -8.51
N ARG A 290 -9.57 12.47 -7.81
CA ARG A 290 -9.93 12.84 -6.43
C ARG A 290 -10.31 14.32 -6.27
N SER A 291 -10.80 14.90 -7.36
CA SER A 291 -11.36 16.24 -7.39
C SER A 291 -12.88 16.17 -7.44
N ILE A 292 -13.52 17.08 -6.71
CA ILE A 292 -14.94 17.36 -6.84
C ILE A 292 -15.05 18.83 -7.17
N PHE A 293 -15.76 19.13 -8.26
CA PHE A 293 -16.10 20.49 -8.62
C PHE A 293 -17.34 20.88 -7.82
N SER A 294 -17.26 21.96 -7.05
CA SER A 294 -18.46 22.53 -6.42
C SER A 294 -18.86 23.78 -7.20
N VAL A 295 -20.15 23.87 -7.55
CA VAL A 295 -20.71 25.04 -8.25
C VAL A 295 -20.51 26.33 -7.43
N GLN A 296 -20.35 26.23 -6.11
CA GLN A 296 -20.09 27.35 -5.21
C GLN A 296 -18.69 27.99 -5.37
N GLN A 297 -17.68 27.28 -5.87
CA GLN A 297 -16.33 27.84 -6.03
C GLN A 297 -16.25 28.96 -7.07
N VAL A 298 -17.23 29.03 -8.00
CA VAL A 298 -17.28 30.07 -9.03
C VAL A 298 -17.91 31.38 -8.50
N ILE A 299 -18.58 31.35 -7.33
CA ILE A 299 -19.38 32.48 -6.81
C ILE A 299 -18.80 33.05 -5.50
N ARG A 300 -17.67 32.54 -4.99
CA ARG A 300 -17.22 32.88 -3.63
C ARG A 300 -16.33 34.13 -3.56
N ASP A 301 -16.85 35.16 -2.90
CA ASP A 301 -16.06 36.25 -2.32
C ASP A 301 -15.08 35.71 -1.25
N PRO A 302 -13.83 36.19 -1.20
CA PRO A 302 -12.77 35.67 -0.34
C PRO A 302 -13.00 35.84 1.18
N GLU A 303 -13.99 36.61 1.62
CA GLU A 303 -14.24 36.89 3.05
C GLU A 303 -15.21 35.90 3.73
N SER A 304 -15.89 35.01 2.99
CA SER A 304 -16.90 34.06 3.54
C SER A 304 -16.37 32.65 3.80
N SER A 305 -15.09 32.54 4.16
CA SER A 305 -14.33 31.27 4.27
C SER A 305 -14.75 30.33 5.40
N HIS A 306 -15.68 30.75 6.28
CA HIS A 306 -16.09 29.95 7.45
C HIS A 306 -17.40 29.18 7.31
N ASP A 307 -18.19 29.40 6.25
CA ASP A 307 -19.49 28.71 6.11
C ASP A 307 -19.35 27.46 5.23
N LYS A 308 -19.05 26.31 5.86
CA LYS A 308 -18.94 24.99 5.21
C LYS A 308 -20.33 24.44 4.85
N SER A 309 -21.07 25.11 3.97
CA SER A 309 -22.46 24.76 3.65
C SER A 309 -22.61 23.59 2.67
N ASN A 310 -21.55 23.18 1.96
CA ASN A 310 -21.63 22.07 1.00
C ASN A 310 -21.12 20.75 1.62
N PRO A 311 -21.99 19.78 1.91
CA PRO A 311 -21.59 18.52 2.56
C PRO A 311 -20.63 17.69 1.71
N ILE A 312 -20.69 17.82 0.38
CA ILE A 312 -19.76 17.14 -0.54
C ILE A 312 -18.34 17.69 -0.42
N GLU A 313 -18.17 18.98 -0.11
CA GLU A 313 -16.85 19.58 0.13
C GLU A 313 -16.27 19.14 1.47
N VAL A 314 -17.11 19.00 2.50
CA VAL A 314 -16.71 18.42 3.80
C VAL A 314 -16.31 16.95 3.65
N ILE A 315 -17.06 16.17 2.86
CA ILE A 315 -16.71 14.78 2.53
C ILE A 315 -15.36 14.72 1.79
N LYS A 316 -15.14 15.62 0.83
CA LYS A 316 -13.85 15.71 0.12
C LYS A 316 -12.70 16.01 1.08
N GLU A 317 -12.85 17.02 1.95
CA GLU A 317 -11.83 17.36 2.96
C GLU A 317 -11.56 16.19 3.90
N PHE A 318 -12.60 15.49 4.35
CA PHE A 318 -12.48 14.32 5.19
C PHE A 318 -11.71 13.19 4.49
N ILE A 319 -12.12 12.83 3.28
CA ILE A 319 -11.43 11.80 2.48
C ILE A 319 -9.98 12.20 2.25
N GLN A 320 -9.69 13.45 1.90
CA GLN A 320 -8.33 13.94 1.66
C GLN A 320 -7.48 13.99 2.93
N GLY A 321 -8.05 14.33 4.08
CA GLY A 321 -7.35 14.35 5.37
C GLY A 321 -6.94 12.96 5.85
N THR A 322 -7.77 11.94 5.59
CA THR A 322 -7.44 10.53 5.88
C THR A 322 -6.53 9.91 4.81
N TYR A 323 -6.33 10.59 3.68
CA TYR A 323 -5.56 10.09 2.56
C TYR A 323 -4.06 10.39 2.71
N ASN A 324 -3.28 9.31 2.90
CA ASN A 324 -1.81 9.26 2.90
C ASN A 324 -1.07 9.74 4.15
N ALA A 325 -1.69 9.84 5.32
CA ALA A 325 -0.97 10.14 6.57
C ALA A 325 0.26 9.21 6.76
N GLU A 326 0.06 7.89 6.71
CA GLU A 326 1.13 6.90 6.87
C GLU A 326 2.22 6.97 5.78
N GLN A 327 1.83 7.14 4.51
CA GLN A 327 2.78 7.20 3.39
C GLN A 327 3.56 8.52 3.35
N ASN A 328 2.90 9.63 3.68
CA ASN A 328 3.53 10.95 3.76
C ASN A 328 4.48 11.01 4.96
N ALA A 329 4.06 10.47 6.12
CA ALA A 329 4.91 10.33 7.30
C ALA A 329 6.13 9.45 6.99
N PHE A 330 5.94 8.32 6.29
CA PHE A 330 7.04 7.47 5.83
C PHE A 330 8.01 8.23 4.91
N ALA A 331 7.52 8.88 3.85
CA ALA A 331 8.36 9.56 2.88
C ALA A 331 9.17 10.71 3.52
N LEU A 332 8.52 11.51 4.37
CA LEU A 332 9.18 12.61 5.05
C LEU A 332 10.17 12.11 6.12
N ALA A 333 9.80 11.09 6.92
CA ALA A 333 10.71 10.47 7.89
C ALA A 333 11.93 9.86 7.21
N PHE A 334 11.74 9.20 6.05
CA PHE A 334 12.81 8.59 5.28
C PHE A 334 13.79 9.63 4.72
N LEU A 335 13.29 10.73 4.14
CA LEU A 335 14.14 11.82 3.65
C LEU A 335 14.95 12.46 4.78
N VAL A 336 14.30 12.74 5.91
CA VAL A 336 14.97 13.32 7.08
C VAL A 336 16.02 12.34 7.64
N ALA A 337 15.69 11.05 7.71
CA ALA A 337 16.60 10.02 8.19
C ALA A 337 17.83 9.85 7.29
N ILE A 338 17.70 9.96 5.96
CA ILE A 338 18.85 9.95 5.06
C ILE A 338 19.74 11.17 5.30
N CYS A 339 19.17 12.37 5.33
CA CYS A 339 19.95 13.60 5.48
C CYS A 339 20.68 13.67 6.82
N LEU A 340 19.96 13.45 7.93
CA LEU A 340 20.54 13.49 9.27
C LEU A 340 21.43 12.26 9.53
N GLY A 341 20.99 11.08 9.07
CA GLY A 341 21.74 9.84 9.23
C GLY A 341 23.08 9.88 8.51
N PHE A 342 23.13 10.39 7.28
CA PHE A 342 24.37 10.56 6.53
C PHE A 342 25.36 11.46 7.29
N LEU A 343 24.91 12.63 7.77
CA LEU A 343 25.74 13.54 8.55
C LEU A 343 26.25 12.87 9.85
N SER A 344 25.40 12.13 10.53
CA SER A 344 25.76 11.39 11.74
C SER A 344 26.77 10.28 11.46
N ILE A 345 26.59 9.49 10.39
CA ILE A 345 27.52 8.42 10.01
C ILE A 345 28.90 8.99 9.65
N VAL A 346 28.94 10.06 8.85
CA VAL A 346 30.19 10.76 8.52
C VAL A 346 30.89 11.25 9.79
N SER A 347 30.14 11.86 10.73
CA SER A 347 30.67 12.29 12.01
C SER A 347 31.22 11.12 12.83
N THR A 348 30.53 9.97 12.86
CA THR A 348 31.00 8.76 13.54
C THR A 348 32.34 8.28 12.97
N TYR A 349 32.53 8.26 11.65
CA TYR A 349 33.82 7.90 11.05
C TYR A 349 34.96 8.85 11.47
N PHE A 350 34.71 10.16 11.51
CA PHE A 350 35.71 11.14 11.94
C PHE A 350 36.06 11.05 13.42
N VAL A 351 35.05 10.90 14.29
CA VAL A 351 35.25 10.70 15.73
C VAL A 351 36.01 9.40 15.97
N TRP A 352 35.64 8.33 15.26
CA TRP A 352 36.28 7.03 15.39
C TRP A 352 37.74 7.04 14.96
N ALA A 353 38.06 7.72 13.86
CA ALA A 353 39.44 7.90 13.40
C ALA A 353 40.30 8.60 14.46
N LYS A 354 39.77 9.65 15.10
CA LYS A 354 40.45 10.34 16.20
C LYS A 354 40.65 9.45 17.43
N ILE A 355 39.66 8.61 17.76
CA ILE A 355 39.78 7.66 18.88
C ILE A 355 40.92 6.66 18.61
N ILE A 356 41.00 6.09 17.41
CA ILE A 356 42.09 5.15 17.06
C ILE A 356 43.45 5.85 17.09
N ASP A 357 43.55 7.08 16.56
CA ASP A 357 44.80 7.87 16.58
C ASP A 357 45.31 8.08 18.02
N VAL A 358 44.40 8.35 18.96
CA VAL A 358 44.72 8.51 20.39
C VAL A 358 45.14 7.21 21.07
N PHE A 359 44.59 6.06 20.67
CA PHE A 359 44.83 4.78 21.36
C PHE A 359 45.89 3.88 20.70
N SER A 360 46.20 4.08 19.42
CA SER A 360 47.02 3.14 18.64
C SER A 360 48.38 3.68 18.20
N ASP A 361 48.69 4.96 18.43
CA ASP A 361 49.93 5.66 18.01
C ASP A 361 50.30 5.45 16.51
N GLN A 362 49.31 5.01 15.73
CA GLN A 362 49.36 4.85 14.28
C GLN A 362 48.52 5.97 13.69
N GLN A 363 49.15 6.89 12.97
CA GLN A 363 48.46 7.90 12.16
C GLN A 363 47.68 7.22 11.02
N ILE A 364 46.51 6.68 11.35
CA ILE A 364 45.53 6.23 10.37
C ILE A 364 44.54 7.37 10.21
N TYR A 365 44.94 8.44 9.50
CA TYR A 365 43.93 9.34 8.96
C TYR A 365 43.22 8.58 7.84
N PRO A 366 41.93 8.22 7.96
CA PRO A 366 41.18 7.97 6.75
C PRO A 366 41.24 9.28 5.96
N THR A 367 41.74 9.22 4.73
CA THR A 367 41.56 10.34 3.82
C THR A 367 40.07 10.70 3.84
N VAL A 368 39.76 12.00 3.85
CA VAL A 368 38.37 12.49 3.88
C VAL A 368 37.53 11.79 2.81
N GLU A 369 38.16 11.49 1.67
CA GLU A 369 37.61 10.72 0.56
C GLU A 369 37.21 9.28 0.94
N LEU A 370 38.06 8.53 1.64
CA LEU A 370 37.76 7.16 2.05
C LEU A 370 36.62 7.11 3.07
N ALA A 371 36.61 8.04 4.03
CA ALA A 371 35.55 8.15 5.03
C ALA A 371 34.21 8.52 4.37
N LEU A 372 34.23 9.45 3.42
CA LEU A 372 33.04 9.86 2.68
C LEU A 372 32.50 8.72 1.80
N LYS A 373 33.39 7.97 1.13
CA LYS A 373 33.01 6.80 0.31
C LYS A 373 32.35 5.72 1.17
N ALA A 374 32.97 5.35 2.29
CA ALA A 374 32.41 4.36 3.21
C ALA A 374 31.06 4.81 3.79
N ALA A 375 30.98 6.05 4.29
CA ALA A 375 29.74 6.62 4.81
C ALA A 375 28.61 6.66 3.78
N THR A 376 28.93 6.93 2.51
CA THR A 376 27.95 6.95 1.42
C THR A 376 27.34 5.57 1.22
N TRP A 377 28.17 4.53 1.07
CA TRP A 377 27.68 3.16 0.86
C TRP A 377 26.94 2.60 2.07
N ASP A 378 27.40 2.87 3.29
CA ASP A 378 26.72 2.43 4.50
C ASP A 378 25.38 3.15 4.73
N SER A 379 25.30 4.43 4.35
CA SER A 379 24.04 5.18 4.35
C SER A 379 23.08 4.64 3.30
N ILE A 380 23.56 4.35 2.09
CA ILE A 380 22.75 3.74 1.02
C ILE A 380 22.25 2.36 1.45
N ARG A 381 23.10 1.53 2.07
CA ARG A 381 22.71 0.19 2.55
C ARG A 381 21.62 0.29 3.61
N SER A 382 21.81 1.14 4.62
CA SER A 382 20.84 1.35 5.69
C SER A 382 19.52 1.92 5.15
N ALA A 383 19.60 2.86 4.21
CA ALA A 383 18.42 3.45 3.57
C ALA A 383 17.67 2.42 2.71
N ALA A 384 18.37 1.61 1.92
CA ALA A 384 17.76 0.54 1.12
C ALA A 384 17.08 -0.51 2.00
N LEU A 385 17.68 -0.83 3.15
CA LEU A 385 17.11 -1.76 4.12
C LEU A 385 15.82 -1.22 4.74
N ILE A 386 15.79 0.05 5.17
CA ILE A 386 14.56 0.68 5.67
C ILE A 386 13.52 0.77 4.58
N PHE A 387 13.91 1.26 3.40
CA PHE A 387 13.01 1.45 2.28
C PHE A 387 12.34 0.14 1.89
N SER A 388 13.11 -0.91 1.63
CA SER A 388 12.56 -2.22 1.31
C SER A 388 11.70 -2.77 2.46
N SER A 389 12.20 -2.76 3.70
CA SER A 389 11.52 -3.42 4.82
C SER A 389 10.20 -2.75 5.20
N VAL A 390 10.15 -1.42 5.24
CA VAL A 390 8.99 -0.67 5.71
C VAL A 390 7.99 -0.44 4.58
N LEU A 391 8.45 -0.14 3.35
CA LEU A 391 7.57 0.08 2.22
C LEU A 391 6.71 -1.16 1.92
N PHE A 392 7.33 -2.35 1.87
CA PHE A 392 6.59 -3.60 1.64
C PHE A 392 5.50 -3.83 2.68
N VAL A 393 5.78 -3.48 3.93
CA VAL A 393 4.88 -3.67 5.05
C VAL A 393 3.72 -2.67 5.07
N ILE A 394 3.98 -1.39 4.78
CA ILE A 394 2.93 -0.39 4.61
C ILE A 394 1.95 -0.88 3.55
N TYR A 395 2.46 -1.25 2.37
CA TYR A 395 1.61 -1.75 1.28
C TYR A 395 0.89 -3.04 1.63
N ALA A 396 1.58 -4.02 2.23
CA ALA A 396 0.97 -5.31 2.55
C ALA A 396 -0.08 -5.19 3.67
N ARG A 397 0.11 -4.28 4.63
CA ARG A 397 -0.87 -3.95 5.67
C ARG A 397 -2.10 -3.31 5.05
N GLU A 398 -1.91 -2.26 4.25
CA GLU A 398 -3.01 -1.56 3.56
C GLU A 398 -3.88 -2.55 2.76
N VAL A 399 -3.25 -3.46 2.00
CA VAL A 399 -3.97 -4.52 1.26
C VAL A 399 -4.80 -5.42 2.17
N ARG A 400 -4.31 -5.75 3.38
CA ARG A 400 -5.04 -6.61 4.31
C ARG A 400 -6.16 -5.88 5.05
N VAL A 401 -5.99 -4.59 5.34
CA VAL A 401 -7.04 -3.70 5.87
C VAL A 401 -8.18 -3.61 4.87
N GLU A 402 -7.86 -3.37 3.59
CA GLU A 402 -8.85 -3.32 2.49
C GLU A 402 -9.66 -4.63 2.36
N GLN A 403 -9.03 -5.78 2.58
CA GLN A 403 -9.69 -7.08 2.54
C GLN A 403 -10.49 -7.40 3.79
N GLN A 404 -10.61 -6.47 4.75
CA GLN A 404 -11.18 -6.67 6.09
C GLN A 404 -10.54 -7.85 6.85
N SER A 405 -9.36 -8.28 6.41
CA SER A 405 -8.59 -9.38 7.00
C SER A 405 -7.65 -8.89 8.11
N TRP A 406 -7.43 -7.58 8.17
CA TRP A 406 -6.67 -6.88 9.20
C TRP A 406 -7.61 -6.06 10.07
N ASN A 407 -7.63 -6.34 11.36
CA ASN A 407 -8.30 -5.50 12.34
C ASN A 407 -7.24 -4.59 12.96
N THR A 408 -7.34 -3.28 12.75
CA THR A 408 -6.43 -2.26 13.32
C THR A 408 -6.69 -2.02 14.81
N ASN A 409 -7.92 -2.27 15.28
CA ASN A 409 -8.39 -2.01 16.64
C ASN A 409 -8.09 -3.15 17.62
N TRP A 410 -6.93 -3.81 17.49
CA TRP A 410 -6.51 -4.82 18.46
C TRP A 410 -6.01 -4.16 19.76
N LYS A 411 -6.37 -4.75 20.92
CA LYS A 411 -5.92 -4.30 22.24
C LYS A 411 -4.56 -4.91 22.59
N LEU A 412 -3.71 -4.21 23.33
CA LEU A 412 -2.36 -4.69 23.70
C LEU A 412 -2.37 -6.05 24.44
N HIS A 413 -3.42 -6.36 25.21
CA HIS A 413 -3.56 -7.66 25.88
C HIS A 413 -3.89 -8.82 24.91
N HIS A 414 -4.42 -8.54 23.71
CA HIS A 414 -4.70 -9.51 22.65
C HIS A 414 -3.82 -9.19 21.45
N PHE A 415 -2.51 -9.21 21.67
CA PHE A 415 -1.52 -8.84 20.68
C PHE A 415 -1.47 -9.88 19.54
N PRO A 416 -1.76 -9.49 18.28
CA PRO A 416 -1.84 -10.42 17.15
C PRO A 416 -0.43 -10.78 16.60
N PHE A 417 0.41 -11.36 17.46
CA PHE A 417 1.83 -11.62 17.18
C PHE A 417 2.06 -12.35 15.87
N LEU A 418 1.41 -13.50 15.68
CA LEU A 418 1.60 -14.33 14.48
C LEU A 418 1.17 -13.61 13.20
N ARG A 419 0.15 -12.74 13.29
CA ARG A 419 -0.35 -12.01 12.13
C ARG A 419 0.63 -10.92 11.70
N ILE A 420 1.15 -10.14 12.65
CA ILE A 420 2.17 -9.12 12.43
C ILE A 420 3.47 -9.77 11.94
N LEU A 421 3.90 -10.84 12.60
CA LEU A 421 5.09 -11.60 12.19
C LEU A 421 4.94 -12.15 10.76
N SER A 422 3.79 -12.73 10.41
CA SER A 422 3.58 -13.27 9.06
C SER A 422 3.74 -12.22 7.96
N LEU A 423 3.38 -10.96 8.26
CA LEU A 423 3.45 -9.85 7.32
C LEU A 423 4.87 -9.30 7.19
N SER A 424 5.67 -9.37 8.26
CA SER A 424 7.06 -8.90 8.28
C SER A 424 8.08 -9.88 7.69
N LEU A 425 7.75 -11.18 7.53
CA LEU A 425 8.66 -12.17 6.93
C LEU A 425 9.13 -11.79 5.52
N PHE A 426 8.23 -11.25 4.69
CA PHE A 426 8.57 -10.84 3.33
C PHE A 426 9.57 -9.67 3.31
N SER A 427 9.42 -8.73 4.24
CA SER A 427 10.37 -7.63 4.45
C SER A 427 11.75 -8.12 4.88
N GLY A 428 11.81 -9.18 5.69
CA GLY A 428 13.09 -9.85 6.00
C GLY A 428 13.78 -10.39 4.75
N ILE A 429 13.04 -11.05 3.86
CA ILE A 429 13.58 -11.54 2.58
C ILE A 429 14.06 -10.36 1.71
N ALA A 430 13.27 -9.30 1.62
CA ALA A 430 13.63 -8.11 0.86
C ALA A 430 14.89 -7.41 1.42
N ALA A 431 15.11 -7.43 2.73
CA ALA A 431 16.30 -6.90 3.37
C ALA A 431 17.57 -7.68 3.00
N ILE A 432 17.51 -9.02 2.91
CA ILE A 432 18.62 -9.86 2.43
C ILE A 432 19.04 -9.41 1.02
N PHE A 433 18.07 -9.36 0.10
CA PHE A 433 18.34 -9.00 -1.29
C PHE A 433 18.84 -7.57 -1.44
N SER A 434 18.27 -6.63 -0.67
CA SER A 434 18.68 -5.23 -0.71
C SER A 434 20.12 -5.06 -0.21
N SER A 435 20.50 -5.73 0.88
CA SER A 435 21.87 -5.69 1.40
C SER A 435 22.88 -6.30 0.42
N ALA A 436 22.57 -7.49 -0.12
CA ALA A 436 23.42 -8.15 -1.11
C ALA A 436 23.56 -7.33 -2.41
N PHE A 437 22.48 -6.69 -2.86
CA PHE A 437 22.48 -5.83 -4.03
C PHE A 437 23.38 -4.61 -3.86
N ILE A 438 23.28 -3.91 -2.71
CA ILE A 438 24.10 -2.72 -2.44
C ILE A 438 25.58 -3.08 -2.36
N ASP A 439 25.95 -4.19 -1.72
CA ASP A 439 27.35 -4.58 -1.64
C ASP A 439 27.90 -5.03 -3.00
N THR A 440 27.09 -5.73 -3.80
CA THR A 440 27.48 -6.10 -5.17
C THR A 440 27.62 -4.85 -6.04
N ALA A 441 26.77 -3.84 -5.85
CA ALA A 441 26.87 -2.56 -6.54
C ALA A 441 28.11 -1.76 -6.11
N ASN A 442 28.47 -1.80 -4.82
CA ASN A 442 29.72 -1.22 -4.32
C ASN A 442 30.94 -1.92 -4.96
N LEU A 443 30.93 -3.25 -4.99
CA LEU A 443 31.98 -4.01 -5.68
C LEU A 443 32.03 -3.71 -7.18
N ALA A 444 30.88 -3.55 -7.84
CA ALA A 444 30.82 -3.12 -9.24
C ALA A 444 31.50 -1.77 -9.43
N PHE A 445 31.20 -0.82 -8.55
CA PHE A 445 31.75 0.52 -8.60
C PHE A 445 33.25 0.53 -8.35
N ASP A 446 33.75 -0.31 -7.44
CA ASP A 446 35.17 -0.42 -7.11
C ASP A 446 36.02 -1.00 -8.25
N VAL A 447 35.41 -1.74 -9.19
CA VAL A 447 36.09 -2.40 -10.31
C VAL A 447 35.64 -1.80 -11.66
N ASP A 448 35.21 -0.53 -11.68
CA ASP A 448 34.77 0.19 -12.88
C ASP A 448 33.73 -0.58 -13.73
N PHE A 449 32.81 -1.27 -13.04
CA PHE A 449 31.76 -2.13 -13.61
C PHE A 449 32.26 -3.35 -14.40
N GLN A 450 33.53 -3.73 -14.26
CA GLN A 450 34.12 -4.94 -14.84
C GLN A 450 34.12 -6.11 -13.85
N LEU A 451 32.93 -6.47 -13.36
CA LEU A 451 32.74 -7.56 -12.40
C LEU A 451 33.07 -8.92 -13.02
N THR A 452 33.94 -9.67 -12.35
CA THR A 452 34.21 -11.08 -12.67
C THR A 452 33.32 -12.01 -11.84
N THR A 453 33.01 -13.19 -12.38
CA THR A 453 32.23 -14.20 -11.66
C THR A 453 32.90 -14.64 -10.36
N THR A 454 34.23 -14.73 -10.36
CA THR A 454 35.03 -15.09 -9.18
C THR A 454 34.91 -14.06 -8.06
N GLN A 455 34.89 -12.77 -8.38
CA GLN A 455 34.70 -11.69 -7.39
C GLN A 455 33.32 -11.76 -6.74
N ILE A 456 32.26 -12.02 -7.52
CA ILE A 456 30.90 -12.21 -6.98
C ILE A 456 30.85 -13.43 -6.07
N THR A 457 31.39 -14.58 -6.52
CA THR A 457 31.41 -15.81 -5.72
C THR A 457 32.15 -15.60 -4.41
N PHE A 458 33.32 -14.94 -4.44
CA PHE A 458 34.10 -14.64 -3.25
C PHE A 458 33.33 -13.75 -2.27
N GLN A 459 32.64 -12.72 -2.78
CA GLN A 459 31.81 -11.85 -1.94
C GLN A 459 30.68 -12.62 -1.23
N PHE A 460 29.94 -13.46 -1.95
CA PHE A 460 28.85 -14.25 -1.33
C PHE A 460 29.38 -15.31 -0.36
N GLN A 461 30.58 -15.86 -0.60
CA GLN A 461 31.23 -16.77 0.34
C GLN A 461 31.67 -16.06 1.63
N GLN A 462 32.18 -14.83 1.51
CA GLN A 462 32.69 -14.06 2.65
C GLN A 462 31.57 -13.41 3.47
N PHE A 463 30.56 -12.85 2.81
CA PHE A 463 29.49 -12.05 3.46
C PHE A 463 28.13 -12.75 3.48
N GLY A 464 28.04 -14.02 3.04
CA GLY A 464 26.77 -14.76 2.98
C GLY A 464 26.03 -14.82 4.31
N THR A 465 26.75 -15.06 5.42
CA THR A 465 26.19 -15.06 6.77
C THR A 465 25.65 -13.68 7.16
N PHE A 466 26.38 -12.61 6.84
CA PHE A 466 25.92 -11.24 7.07
C PHE A 466 24.62 -10.95 6.31
N TYR A 467 24.55 -11.30 5.03
CA TYR A 467 23.34 -11.12 4.22
C TYR A 467 22.15 -11.87 4.77
N PHE A 468 22.34 -13.14 5.15
CA PHE A 468 21.28 -13.95 5.75
C PHE A 468 20.75 -13.34 7.05
N LEU A 469 21.65 -12.84 7.90
CA LEU A 469 21.30 -12.21 9.17
C LEU A 469 20.57 -10.85 8.99
N GLN A 470 20.65 -10.20 7.81
CA GLN A 470 19.81 -9.03 7.54
C GLN A 470 18.31 -9.35 7.49
N PHE A 471 17.94 -10.63 7.38
CA PHE A 471 16.56 -11.08 7.51
C PHE A 471 15.91 -10.60 8.81
N GLY A 472 16.58 -10.78 9.95
CA GLY A 472 16.02 -10.39 11.24
C GLY A 472 15.94 -8.87 11.39
N ALA A 473 16.90 -8.13 10.85
CA ALA A 473 16.90 -6.68 10.84
C ALA A 473 15.67 -6.14 10.09
N GLY A 474 15.39 -6.69 8.90
CA GLY A 474 14.21 -6.34 8.12
C GLY A 474 12.90 -6.71 8.82
N VAL A 475 12.84 -7.89 9.46
CA VAL A 475 11.67 -8.31 10.25
C VAL A 475 11.41 -7.37 11.42
N ILE A 476 12.44 -6.96 12.17
CA ILE A 476 12.31 -6.08 13.34
C ILE A 476 11.79 -4.71 12.91
N LEU A 477 12.34 -4.10 11.86
CA LEU A 477 11.91 -2.78 11.38
C LEU A 477 10.48 -2.81 10.82
N ALA A 478 10.16 -3.84 10.05
CA ALA A 478 8.81 -4.10 9.56
C ALA A 478 7.81 -4.21 10.71
N PHE A 479 8.17 -5.00 11.73
CA PHE A 479 7.32 -5.21 12.90
C PHE A 479 7.12 -3.92 13.70
N ALA A 480 8.19 -3.15 13.91
CA ALA A 480 8.13 -1.86 14.59
C ALA A 480 7.19 -0.88 13.85
N ALA A 481 7.34 -0.78 12.53
CA ALA A 481 6.50 0.09 11.71
C ALA A 481 5.02 -0.32 11.78
N LEU A 482 4.69 -1.62 11.74
CA LEU A 482 3.32 -2.11 11.90
C LEU A 482 2.71 -1.74 13.23
N VAL A 483 3.45 -1.93 14.32
CA VAL A 483 2.94 -1.64 15.67
C VAL A 483 2.70 -0.13 15.82
N ILE A 484 3.61 0.71 15.32
CA ILE A 484 3.45 2.18 15.34
C ILE A 484 2.21 2.58 14.54
N MET A 485 2.07 2.09 13.30
CA MET A 485 0.90 2.37 12.45
C MET A 485 -0.43 1.91 13.05
N ASP A 486 -0.48 0.74 13.70
CA ASP A 486 -1.71 0.20 14.30
C ASP A 486 -2.09 0.84 15.64
N LYS A 487 -1.18 1.60 16.26
CA LYS A 487 -1.38 2.09 17.64
C LYS A 487 -1.36 3.59 17.79
N HIS A 488 -0.90 4.34 16.79
CA HIS A 488 -0.87 5.80 16.86
C HIS A 488 -2.28 6.40 17.11
N ASP A 489 -3.34 5.88 16.47
CA ASP A 489 -4.72 6.38 16.66
C ASP A 489 -5.28 6.22 18.09
N HIS A 490 -4.73 5.29 18.88
CA HIS A 490 -5.32 4.86 20.16
C HIS A 490 -4.46 5.22 21.37
N LEU A 491 -3.23 5.65 21.15
CA LEU A 491 -2.27 5.94 22.20
C LEU A 491 -1.85 7.40 22.14
N HIS A 492 -1.67 8.04 23.29
CA HIS A 492 -1.05 9.36 23.31
C HIS A 492 0.35 9.30 22.68
N SER A 493 0.71 10.35 21.92
CA SER A 493 2.01 10.53 21.26
C SER A 493 3.25 10.09 22.05
N LYS A 494 3.27 10.31 23.38
CA LYS A 494 4.38 9.87 24.25
C LYS A 494 4.59 8.35 24.25
N TRP A 495 3.51 7.58 24.20
CA TRP A 495 3.55 6.11 24.17
C TRP A 495 3.97 5.58 22.80
N THR A 496 3.53 6.21 21.71
CA THR A 496 3.94 5.86 20.34
C THR A 496 5.45 6.05 20.17
N ILE A 497 6.02 7.14 20.68
CA ILE A 497 7.48 7.38 20.70
C ILE A 497 8.19 6.35 21.60
N ALA A 498 7.64 6.02 22.77
CA ALA A 498 8.24 5.02 23.65
C ALA A 498 8.30 3.62 23.00
N ILE A 499 7.27 3.24 22.25
CA ILE A 499 7.25 2.00 21.46
C ILE A 499 8.35 2.03 20.39
N ALA A 500 8.50 3.15 19.66
CA ALA A 500 9.58 3.30 18.68
C ALA A 500 10.97 3.12 19.31
N LEU A 501 11.21 3.72 20.48
CA LEU A 501 12.48 3.58 21.21
C LEU A 501 12.72 2.14 21.70
N LEU A 502 11.67 1.43 22.15
CA LEU A 502 11.78 0.03 22.55
C LEU A 502 12.21 -0.85 21.37
N PHE A 503 11.55 -0.71 20.21
CA PHE A 503 11.92 -1.46 19.02
C PHE A 503 13.30 -1.08 18.50
N MET A 504 13.71 0.18 18.64
CA MET A 504 15.08 0.59 18.35
C MET A 504 16.09 -0.10 19.26
N ALA A 505 15.83 -0.22 20.56
CA ALA A 505 16.72 -0.94 21.46
C ALA A 505 16.87 -2.41 21.06
N ILE A 506 15.77 -3.06 20.65
CA ILE A 506 15.78 -4.44 20.13
C ILE A 506 16.58 -4.52 18.82
N TYR A 507 16.37 -3.58 17.90
CA TYR A 507 17.11 -3.52 16.63
C TYR A 507 18.61 -3.32 16.88
N CYS A 508 19.00 -2.42 17.77
CA CYS A 508 20.40 -2.21 18.13
C CYS A 508 21.01 -3.49 18.69
N ALA A 509 20.38 -4.11 19.70
CA ALA A 509 20.85 -5.36 20.27
C ALA A 509 21.03 -6.47 19.20
N TYR A 510 20.09 -6.55 18.25
CA TYR A 510 20.18 -7.45 17.13
C TYR A 510 21.36 -7.14 16.21
N MET A 511 21.57 -5.87 15.82
CA MET A 511 22.69 -5.49 14.96
C MET A 511 24.05 -5.72 15.62
N PHE A 512 24.18 -5.53 16.94
CA PHE A 512 25.38 -5.94 17.68
C PHE A 512 25.61 -7.45 17.58
N PHE A 513 24.56 -8.26 17.73
CA PHE A 513 24.64 -9.71 17.54
C PHE A 513 25.02 -10.09 16.10
N VAL A 514 24.43 -9.45 15.09
CA VAL A 514 24.75 -9.72 13.68
C VAL A 514 26.21 -9.44 13.37
N ASN A 515 26.74 -8.29 13.80
CA ASN A 515 28.15 -7.96 13.59
C ASN A 515 29.07 -8.92 14.35
N PHE A 516 28.69 -9.35 15.55
CA PHE A 516 29.47 -10.34 16.31
C PHE A 516 29.54 -11.70 15.58
N VAL A 517 28.42 -12.20 15.08
CA VAL A 517 28.36 -13.52 14.41
C VAL A 517 28.96 -13.48 13.01
N ALA A 518 28.77 -12.39 12.26
CA ALA A 518 29.18 -12.31 10.86
C ALA A 518 30.68 -12.12 10.67
N TYR A 519 31.36 -11.43 11.59
CA TYR A 519 32.79 -11.11 11.44
C TYR A 519 33.73 -12.10 12.14
N ASP A 520 33.21 -13.07 12.91
CA ASP A 520 33.99 -14.12 13.62
C ASP A 520 35.19 -13.59 14.42
N GLU A 521 35.12 -12.32 14.84
CA GLU A 521 36.13 -11.63 15.63
C GLU A 521 35.57 -11.35 17.04
N ALA A 522 36.34 -11.65 18.09
CA ALA A 522 36.05 -11.19 19.45
C ALA A 522 35.78 -9.68 19.44
N TRP A 523 34.87 -9.16 20.27
CA TRP A 523 34.45 -7.73 20.33
C TRP A 523 35.59 -6.75 20.03
N THR A 524 35.78 -6.42 18.74
CA THR A 524 36.78 -5.46 18.31
C THR A 524 36.13 -4.10 18.29
N HIS A 525 36.96 -3.08 18.45
CA HIS A 525 36.53 -1.70 18.31
C HIS A 525 35.89 -1.48 16.90
N ARG A 526 36.36 -2.17 15.86
CA ARG A 526 35.79 -2.08 14.49
C ARG A 526 34.35 -2.62 14.41
N SER A 527 34.07 -3.79 14.97
CA SER A 527 32.71 -4.36 14.93
C SER A 527 31.70 -3.53 15.73
N ALA A 528 32.15 -2.90 16.83
CA ALA A 528 31.32 -1.95 17.59
C ALA A 528 31.00 -0.68 16.78
N ARG A 529 31.97 -0.13 16.04
CA ARG A 529 31.75 1.01 15.13
C ARG A 529 30.69 0.68 14.08
N ASP A 530 30.84 -0.46 13.41
CA ASP A 530 29.96 -0.84 12.30
C ASP A 530 28.53 -1.10 12.82
N ALA A 531 28.39 -1.75 13.98
CA ALA A 531 27.09 -1.89 14.64
C ALA A 531 26.44 -0.53 14.94
N ILE A 532 27.19 0.45 15.45
CA ILE A 532 26.67 1.80 15.69
C ILE A 532 26.22 2.47 14.39
N ILE A 533 27.04 2.40 13.32
CA ILE A 533 26.72 2.98 12.01
C ILE A 533 25.40 2.43 11.48
N PHE A 534 25.20 1.12 11.54
CA PHE A 534 23.95 0.48 11.09
C PHE A 534 22.72 0.83 11.95
N CYS A 535 22.90 1.37 13.15
CA CYS A 535 21.80 1.74 14.04
C CYS A 535 21.38 3.21 13.91
N ILE A 536 22.28 4.11 13.48
CA ILE A 536 22.02 5.56 13.42
C ILE A 536 20.81 5.89 12.54
N LEU A 537 20.81 5.40 11.31
CA LEU A 537 19.81 5.78 10.32
C LEU A 537 18.42 5.18 10.66
N PRO A 538 18.30 3.90 11.07
CA PRO A 538 17.05 3.35 11.61
C PRO A 538 16.53 4.06 12.87
N LEU A 539 17.41 4.52 13.75
CA LEU A 539 17.04 5.29 14.95
C LEU A 539 16.34 6.58 14.59
N ILE A 540 16.95 7.37 13.70
CA ILE A 540 16.37 8.64 13.24
C ILE A 540 15.06 8.38 12.49
N PHE A 541 15.03 7.33 11.65
CA PHE A 541 13.83 6.97 10.92
C PHE A 541 12.66 6.60 11.83
N LEU A 542 12.80 5.64 12.76
CA LEU A 542 11.68 5.19 13.58
C LEU A 542 11.15 6.27 14.52
N THR A 543 12.05 7.11 15.06
CA THR A 543 11.66 8.25 15.91
C THR A 543 10.93 9.33 15.12
N MET A 544 11.42 9.70 13.93
CA MET A 544 10.74 10.67 13.06
C MET A 544 9.43 10.12 12.50
N PHE A 545 9.37 8.84 12.14
CA PHE A 545 8.17 8.20 11.62
C PHE A 545 7.04 8.21 12.65
N ALA A 546 7.33 7.83 13.90
CA ALA A 546 6.37 7.91 15.00
C ALA A 546 5.92 9.37 15.26
N GLY A 547 6.85 10.33 15.29
CA GLY A 547 6.51 11.74 15.55
C GLY A 547 5.66 12.36 14.44
N LEU A 548 5.95 12.07 13.17
CA LEU A 548 5.22 12.61 12.03
C LEU A 548 3.84 12.01 11.85
N LEU A 549 3.66 10.72 12.19
CA LEU A 549 2.34 10.08 12.23
C LEU A 549 1.42 10.82 13.20
N GLU A 550 1.88 11.04 14.44
CA GLU A 550 1.11 11.77 15.47
C GLU A 550 0.82 13.22 15.06
N LEU A 551 1.78 13.90 14.41
CA LEU A 551 1.61 15.29 13.99
C LEU A 551 0.61 15.43 12.83
N SER A 552 0.44 14.37 12.03
CA SER A 552 -0.47 14.35 10.89
C SER A 552 -1.96 14.26 11.27
N GLU A 553 -2.28 13.83 12.50
CA GLU A 553 -3.67 13.64 12.95
C GLU A 553 -4.31 14.89 13.58
N GLY A 554 -3.53 15.98 13.78
CA GLY A 554 -4.01 17.19 14.42
C GLY A 554 -4.26 17.01 15.93
N PRO A 555 -4.51 18.10 16.69
CA PRO A 555 -4.70 18.00 18.14
C PRO A 555 -5.95 17.18 18.47
N GLU A 556 -5.77 16.15 19.30
CA GLU A 556 -6.79 15.24 19.83
C GLU A 556 -8.12 15.96 20.08
N THR A 557 -9.10 15.80 19.18
CA THR A 557 -10.49 15.87 19.62
C THR A 557 -10.75 14.58 20.36
N THR A 558 -10.70 14.64 21.69
CA THR A 558 -11.17 13.58 22.58
C THR A 558 -12.50 13.04 22.05
N LYS A 559 -12.47 11.86 21.41
CA LYS A 559 -13.70 11.13 21.12
C LYS A 559 -14.32 10.82 22.47
N PRO A 560 -15.60 11.14 22.72
CA PRO A 560 -16.27 10.65 23.91
C PRO A 560 -16.24 9.12 23.86
N ASP A 561 -15.85 8.50 24.97
CA ASP A 561 -15.95 7.07 25.20
C ASP A 561 -17.30 6.57 24.66
N PRO A 562 -17.34 5.66 23.67
CA PRO A 562 -18.52 4.85 23.50
C PRO A 562 -18.59 4.00 24.77
N ALA A 563 -19.62 4.28 25.57
CA ALA A 563 -19.90 3.72 26.88
C ALA A 563 -19.42 2.28 27.07
N GLY A 564 -18.99 2.00 28.31
CA GLY A 564 -18.73 0.66 28.80
C GLY A 564 -19.80 -0.33 28.39
N GLY A 565 -19.32 -1.45 27.85
CA GLY A 565 -19.97 -2.74 27.79
C GLY A 565 -18.99 -3.77 28.29
#